data_AF-A0A936MS40-F1
#
_entry.id   AF-A0A936MS40-F1
#
_cell.length_a   1.000
_cell.length_b   1.000
_cell.length_c   1.000
_cell.angle_alpha   90.00
_cell.angle_beta   90.00
_cell.angle_gamma   90.00
#
_symmetry.space_group_name_H-M   'P 1'
#
loop_
_entity.id
_entity.type
_entity.pdbx_description
1 polymer ?
#
loop_
_entity_poly.entity_id
_entity_poly.type
_entity_poly.pdbx_seq_one_letter_code
_entity_poly.pdbx_strand_id
1 'polypeptide(L)'
;MRMSSVAMAVASASMLGFFLWASGCSNLSDDCQLNLNCPAVVVEKPNCSKVIFPGDCDACIQTSCCAEMAACLASDDCLEYCTLNVLPSPDQCTSIDGDLRNRFEASTQCIKTKCADKCVLPDKCNPVTHNGCPNDGSSCDIAYPGYFACYSPVGMPAALCQPCNFHVQPYCGSGLRCHPATNRCGKYCCNDSDCGTGRCELNQMLALGTDLPAGNAVGICVNMDPMIPGPSCDEAAMTMSGGSCFAGYPGM
;
A
#
# COMPACT_ATOMS: atom_id res chain seq x y z
N MET A 1 -32.68 59.96 -21.91
CA MET A 1 -32.89 58.71 -21.13
C MET A 1 -32.89 59.08 -19.67
N ARG A 2 -33.92 58.62 -18.95
CA ARG A 2 -34.30 59.07 -17.60
C ARG A 2 -33.32 58.58 -16.53
N MET A 3 -33.04 59.47 -15.58
CA MET A 3 -32.45 59.18 -14.26
C MET A 3 -33.30 58.14 -13.50
N SER A 4 -32.64 57.31 -12.69
CA SER A 4 -33.14 56.97 -11.35
C SER A 4 -32.03 56.36 -10.49
N SER A 5 -31.79 57.03 -9.37
CA SER A 5 -30.95 56.64 -8.24
C SER A 5 -31.85 56.41 -7.02
N VAL A 6 -31.76 55.25 -6.39
CA VAL A 6 -32.30 54.90 -5.04
C VAL A 6 -31.36 53.81 -4.51
N ALA A 7 -30.41 54.05 -3.60
CA ALA A 7 -30.49 54.31 -2.16
C ALA A 7 -30.76 53.06 -1.27
N MET A 8 -29.78 52.80 -0.40
CA MET A 8 -29.80 52.24 0.97
C MET A 8 -30.02 50.73 1.23
N ALA A 9 -28.90 50.08 1.59
CA ALA A 9 -28.61 49.46 2.89
C ALA A 9 -29.71 48.67 3.62
N VAL A 10 -29.51 47.34 3.75
CA VAL A 10 -29.95 46.54 4.91
C VAL A 10 -29.00 45.34 5.11
N ALA A 11 -28.46 45.25 6.33
CA ALA A 11 -28.01 44.08 7.12
C ALA A 11 -27.12 42.99 6.45
N SER A 12 -25.85 42.83 6.82
CA SER A 12 -25.33 42.18 8.05
C SER A 12 -25.80 40.74 8.28
N ALA A 13 -24.81 39.86 8.42
CA ALA A 13 -24.83 38.50 8.98
C ALA A 13 -25.22 37.32 8.05
N SER A 14 -24.24 36.82 7.30
CA SER A 14 -24.20 35.43 6.82
C SER A 14 -22.76 34.98 6.48
N MET A 15 -21.82 35.26 7.39
CA MET A 15 -20.61 34.45 7.55
C MET A 15 -20.89 33.47 8.68
N LEU A 16 -21.16 32.20 8.36
CA LEU A 16 -20.94 31.00 9.19
C LEU A 16 -21.75 29.85 8.61
N GLY A 17 -21.09 29.03 7.79
CA GLY A 17 -21.63 27.78 7.32
C GLY A 17 -20.59 27.16 6.40
N PHE A 18 -20.17 25.94 6.71
CA PHE A 18 -19.15 25.14 6.00
C PHE A 18 -17.70 25.31 6.42
N PHE A 19 -17.39 25.15 7.72
CA PHE A 19 -16.25 24.35 8.16
C PHE A 19 -16.55 23.86 9.57
N LEU A 20 -16.72 22.54 9.74
CA LEU A 20 -16.54 21.72 10.95
C LEU A 20 -17.40 20.45 10.81
N TRP A 21 -16.98 19.55 9.93
CA TRP A 21 -17.17 18.11 10.16
C TRP A 21 -15.86 17.58 10.73
N ALA A 22 -15.57 18.01 11.96
CA ALA A 22 -14.78 17.21 12.88
C ALA A 22 -15.83 16.53 13.77
N SER A 23 -16.11 15.26 13.50
CA SER A 23 -16.83 14.39 14.44
C SER A 23 -15.91 14.07 15.62
N GLY A 24 -15.59 15.11 16.39
CA GLY A 24 -15.16 15.01 17.77
C GLY A 24 -16.42 15.02 18.63
N CYS A 25 -16.51 14.01 19.50
CA CYS A 25 -17.34 13.89 20.68
C CYS A 25 -18.34 15.03 20.90
N SER A 26 -19.62 14.69 20.84
CA SER A 26 -20.73 15.50 21.35
C SER A 26 -20.39 16.03 22.75
N ASN A 27 -20.09 17.32 22.83
CA ASN A 27 -19.92 18.04 24.09
C ASN A 27 -21.28 18.16 24.78
N LEU A 28 -21.58 17.17 25.63
CA LEU A 28 -22.44 17.34 26.80
C LEU A 28 -21.59 17.87 28.00
N SER A 29 -20.61 18.74 27.73
CA SER A 29 -19.65 19.23 28.72
C SER A 29 -20.14 20.43 29.53
N ASP A 30 -21.23 21.08 29.13
CA ASP A 30 -21.64 22.35 29.76
C ASP A 30 -22.43 22.14 31.07
N ASP A 31 -22.79 20.90 31.43
CA ASP A 31 -23.39 20.56 32.73
C ASP A 31 -22.40 19.98 33.76
N CYS A 32 -21.11 19.86 33.42
CA CYS A 32 -20.10 19.29 34.33
C CYS A 32 -19.51 20.30 35.34
N GLN A 33 -19.91 21.57 35.34
CA GLN A 33 -19.40 22.55 36.31
C GLN A 33 -19.99 22.41 37.74
N LEU A 34 -21.00 21.56 37.95
CA LEU A 34 -21.65 21.42 39.27
C LEU A 34 -21.50 20.04 39.92
N ASN A 35 -20.80 19.10 39.30
CA ASN A 35 -20.63 17.76 39.87
C ASN A 35 -19.14 17.39 39.96
N LEU A 36 -18.56 17.54 41.16
CA LEU A 36 -17.18 17.20 41.54
C LEU A 36 -16.84 15.69 41.44
N ASN A 37 -17.68 14.88 40.80
CA ASN A 37 -17.61 13.42 40.75
C ASN A 37 -17.87 12.87 39.34
N CYS A 38 -17.30 13.48 38.29
CA CYS A 38 -17.18 12.74 37.03
C CYS A 38 -16.13 11.65 37.24
N PRO A 39 -16.49 10.35 37.13
CA PRO A 39 -15.48 9.30 37.14
C PRO A 39 -14.51 9.61 36.01
N ALA A 40 -13.20 9.53 36.29
CA ALA A 40 -12.19 9.72 35.26
C ALA A 40 -12.54 8.80 34.09
N VAL A 41 -13.03 9.37 32.99
CA VAL A 41 -13.23 8.63 31.75
C VAL A 41 -11.82 8.29 31.31
N VAL A 42 -11.40 7.08 31.63
CA VAL A 42 -10.14 6.54 31.13
C VAL A 42 -10.36 6.41 29.63
N VAL A 43 -9.88 7.39 28.88
CA VAL A 43 -9.76 7.26 27.43
C VAL A 43 -8.71 6.19 27.21
N GLU A 44 -9.15 4.96 27.00
CA GLU A 44 -8.27 3.86 26.70
C GLU A 44 -7.58 4.19 25.38
N LYS A 45 -6.26 4.41 25.42
CA LYS A 45 -5.48 4.71 24.23
C LYS A 45 -5.63 3.52 23.28
N PRO A 46 -5.99 3.74 22.00
CA PRO A 46 -6.11 2.64 21.04
C PRO A 46 -4.83 1.82 21.01
N ASN A 47 -4.94 0.49 21.07
CA ASN A 47 -3.75 -0.37 21.04
C ASN A 47 -3.26 -0.53 19.60
N CYS A 48 -2.31 0.31 19.21
CA CYS A 48 -1.63 0.24 17.91
C CYS A 48 -0.31 -0.56 17.94
N SER A 49 0.03 -1.18 19.09
CA SER A 49 1.36 -1.77 19.36
C SER A 49 1.62 -3.14 18.71
N LYS A 50 0.69 -3.63 17.87
CA LYS A 50 0.80 -4.97 17.25
C LYS A 50 1.58 -4.99 15.93
N VAL A 51 1.76 -3.84 15.29
CA VAL A 51 2.45 -3.76 13.99
C VAL A 51 3.87 -3.24 14.22
N ILE A 52 4.84 -4.14 14.16
CA ILE A 52 6.24 -3.81 14.45
C ILE A 52 6.88 -3.24 13.19
N PHE A 53 6.91 -1.91 13.09
CA PHE A 53 7.86 -1.23 12.22
C PHE A 53 9.18 -1.02 12.99
N PRO A 54 10.35 -1.03 12.34
CA PRO A 54 11.60 -0.72 13.01
C PRO A 54 11.77 0.81 13.20
N GLY A 55 12.29 1.20 14.38
CA GLY A 55 12.85 2.54 14.62
C GLY A 55 11.84 3.70 14.59
N ASP A 56 12.26 4.82 13.99
CA ASP A 56 11.50 6.08 14.00
C ASP A 56 10.14 5.99 13.30
N CYS A 57 9.97 5.04 12.37
CA CYS A 57 8.70 4.79 11.70
C CYS A 57 7.63 4.31 12.70
N ASP A 58 7.96 3.34 13.56
CA ASP A 58 7.02 2.83 14.58
C ASP A 58 6.63 3.92 15.58
N ALA A 59 7.61 4.69 16.06
CA ALA A 59 7.36 5.83 16.93
C ALA A 59 6.42 6.86 16.27
N CYS A 60 6.60 7.14 14.98
CA CYS A 60 5.72 8.04 14.24
C CYS A 60 4.31 7.46 14.11
N ILE A 61 4.18 6.19 13.70
CA ILE A 61 2.88 5.54 13.50
C ILE A 61 2.10 5.50 14.81
N GLN A 62 2.73 5.12 15.92
CA GLN A 62 2.10 5.08 17.25
C GLN A 62 1.68 6.46 17.77
N THR A 63 2.29 7.54 17.26
CA THR A 63 1.99 8.91 17.67
C THR A 63 0.93 9.56 16.77
N SER A 64 1.12 9.43 15.47
CA SER A 64 0.41 10.21 14.45
C SER A 64 -0.71 9.44 13.75
N CYS A 65 -0.64 8.10 13.76
CA CYS A 65 -1.53 7.22 12.99
C CYS A 65 -2.17 6.10 13.84
N CYS A 66 -2.09 6.19 15.16
CA CYS A 66 -2.54 5.12 16.05
C CYS A 66 -4.05 4.86 15.94
N ALA A 67 -4.86 5.88 15.64
CA ALA A 67 -6.31 5.73 15.49
C ALA A 67 -6.65 4.93 14.23
N GLU A 68 -6.06 5.30 13.08
CA GLU A 68 -6.24 4.62 11.81
C GLU A 68 -5.70 3.19 11.86
N MET A 69 -4.54 2.98 12.51
CA MET A 69 -3.98 1.65 12.73
C MET A 69 -4.85 0.80 13.66
N ALA A 70 -5.36 1.35 14.75
CA ALA A 70 -6.24 0.61 15.66
C ALA A 70 -7.58 0.25 14.99
N ALA A 71 -8.13 1.14 14.14
CA ALA A 71 -9.34 0.85 13.38
C ALA A 71 -9.13 -0.31 12.39
N CYS A 72 -7.95 -0.40 11.78
CA CYS A 72 -7.56 -1.56 10.97
C CYS A 72 -7.36 -2.80 11.85
N LEU A 73 -6.58 -2.71 12.94
CA LEU A 73 -6.30 -3.82 13.86
C LEU A 73 -7.54 -4.41 14.57
N ALA A 74 -8.64 -3.66 14.64
CA ALA A 74 -9.92 -4.14 15.15
C ALA A 74 -10.60 -5.15 14.20
N SER A 75 -10.07 -5.32 13.00
CA SER A 75 -10.47 -6.32 12.02
C SER A 75 -9.27 -7.24 11.75
N ASP A 76 -9.40 -8.51 12.11
CA ASP A 76 -8.39 -9.54 11.81
C ASP A 76 -8.11 -9.57 10.30
N ASP A 77 -9.15 -9.35 9.49
CA ASP A 77 -9.05 -9.23 8.04
C ASP A 77 -8.18 -8.04 7.59
N CYS A 78 -8.27 -6.86 8.20
CA CYS A 78 -7.43 -5.72 7.79
C CYS A 78 -5.95 -5.92 8.18
N LEU A 79 -5.68 -6.61 9.30
CA LEU A 79 -4.33 -6.92 9.75
C LEU A 79 -3.67 -7.98 8.85
N GLU A 80 -4.34 -9.11 8.65
CA GLU A 80 -3.86 -10.16 7.77
C GLU A 80 -3.80 -9.62 6.33
N TYR A 81 -4.93 -9.20 5.76
CA TYR A 81 -5.04 -9.01 4.32
C TYR A 81 -4.43 -7.71 3.78
N CYS A 82 -4.33 -6.65 4.58
CA CYS A 82 -3.95 -5.34 4.05
C CYS A 82 -2.60 -4.80 4.57
N THR A 83 -2.22 -5.07 5.82
CA THR A 83 -0.98 -4.50 6.39
C THR A 83 0.25 -5.41 6.29
N LEU A 84 0.07 -6.73 6.22
CA LEU A 84 1.17 -7.70 6.14
C LEU A 84 1.47 -8.19 4.71
N ASN A 85 0.95 -7.50 3.70
CA ASN A 85 1.09 -7.89 2.29
C ASN A 85 0.52 -9.29 1.96
N VAL A 86 -0.35 -9.82 2.82
CA VAL A 86 -1.10 -11.07 2.61
C VAL A 86 -2.34 -10.71 1.75
N LEU A 87 -2.14 -10.14 0.56
CA LEU A 87 -3.23 -9.80 -0.37
C LEU A 87 -4.08 -11.03 -0.71
N PRO A 88 -5.40 -11.06 -0.49
CA PRO A 88 -6.23 -12.04 -1.16
C PRO A 88 -6.43 -11.64 -2.63
N SER A 89 -7.07 -12.52 -3.42
CA SER A 89 -7.44 -12.19 -4.80
C SER A 89 -8.20 -10.85 -4.88
N PRO A 90 -8.11 -10.12 -6.02
CA PRO A 90 -8.70 -8.79 -6.20
C PRO A 90 -10.15 -8.67 -5.73
N ASP A 91 -10.91 -9.76 -5.84
CA ASP A 91 -12.30 -9.80 -5.44
C ASP A 91 -12.46 -9.55 -3.95
N GLN A 92 -11.58 -9.99 -3.05
CA GLN A 92 -11.81 -9.81 -1.61
C GLN A 92 -11.54 -8.37 -1.15
N CYS A 93 -10.48 -7.67 -1.56
CA CYS A 93 -10.35 -6.24 -1.21
C CYS A 93 -11.33 -5.31 -1.95
N THR A 94 -11.93 -5.76 -3.07
CA THR A 94 -12.95 -5.00 -3.81
C THR A 94 -14.40 -5.39 -3.49
N SER A 95 -14.63 -6.58 -2.91
CA SER A 95 -15.94 -7.10 -2.47
C SER A 95 -16.11 -7.19 -0.95
N ILE A 96 -15.04 -7.02 -0.17
CA ILE A 96 -15.16 -6.79 1.27
C ILE A 96 -15.87 -5.45 1.46
N ASP A 97 -16.76 -5.46 2.44
CA ASP A 97 -17.40 -4.31 3.07
C ASP A 97 -16.55 -3.04 2.91
N GLY A 98 -17.09 -2.01 2.25
CA GLY A 98 -16.35 -0.80 1.87
C GLY A 98 -15.63 -0.15 3.06
N ASP A 99 -16.08 -0.43 4.28
CA ASP A 99 -15.44 -0.07 5.54
C ASP A 99 -13.99 -0.61 5.67
N LEU A 100 -13.71 -1.86 5.30
CA LEU A 100 -12.36 -2.44 5.47
C LEU A 100 -11.34 -1.78 4.54
N ARG A 101 -11.72 -1.59 3.27
CA ARG A 101 -10.91 -0.86 2.31
C ARG A 101 -10.67 0.58 2.77
N ASN A 102 -11.70 1.26 3.25
CA ASN A 102 -11.56 2.62 3.79
C ASN A 102 -10.62 2.68 4.99
N ARG A 103 -10.66 1.69 5.90
CA ARG A 103 -9.73 1.60 7.05
C ARG A 103 -8.28 1.40 6.60
N PHE A 104 -8.05 0.55 5.61
CA PHE A 104 -6.71 0.35 5.05
C PHE A 104 -6.19 1.57 4.29
N GLU A 105 -7.04 2.18 3.44
CA GLU A 105 -6.69 3.41 2.74
C GLU A 105 -6.41 4.53 3.73
N ALA A 106 -7.18 4.64 4.82
CA ALA A 106 -6.94 5.62 5.88
C ALA A 106 -5.63 5.40 6.62
N SER A 107 -5.28 4.16 6.98
CA SER A 107 -4.01 3.86 7.65
C SER A 107 -2.83 4.13 6.72
N THR A 108 -2.90 3.68 5.46
CA THR A 108 -1.89 3.93 4.43
C THR A 108 -1.73 5.42 4.18
N GLN A 109 -2.83 6.16 4.04
CA GLN A 109 -2.80 7.60 3.82
C GLN A 109 -2.21 8.33 5.03
N CYS A 110 -2.50 7.89 6.26
CA CYS A 110 -1.90 8.48 7.45
C CYS A 110 -0.38 8.28 7.45
N ILE A 111 0.11 7.07 7.19
CA ILE A 111 1.55 6.77 7.14
C ILE A 111 2.21 7.63 6.06
N LYS A 112 1.63 7.66 4.85
CA LYS A 112 2.15 8.47 3.72
C LYS A 112 2.17 9.97 4.00
N THR A 113 1.21 10.50 4.75
CA THR A 113 1.11 11.95 4.96
C THR A 113 1.83 12.44 6.22
N LYS A 114 1.85 11.64 7.28
CA LYS A 114 2.38 12.04 8.59
C LYS A 114 3.71 11.40 8.95
N CYS A 115 4.06 10.29 8.30
CA CYS A 115 5.22 9.48 8.67
C CYS A 115 6.14 9.14 7.50
N ALA A 116 5.94 9.68 6.30
CA ALA A 116 6.73 9.32 5.12
C ALA A 116 8.24 9.54 5.29
N ASP A 117 8.67 10.59 6.02
CA ASP A 117 10.08 10.88 6.29
C ASP A 117 10.70 9.92 7.33
N LYS A 118 9.87 9.34 8.21
CA LYS A 118 10.29 8.37 9.24
C LYS A 118 10.15 6.93 8.79
N CYS A 119 9.24 6.68 7.86
CA CYS A 119 8.92 5.39 7.26
C CYS A 119 9.57 5.19 5.89
N VAL A 120 10.74 5.81 5.68
CA VAL A 120 11.63 5.41 4.58
C VAL A 120 12.23 4.07 4.97
N LEU A 121 11.58 2.98 4.60
CA LEU A 121 12.22 1.67 4.63
C LEU A 121 13.18 1.64 3.44
N PRO A 122 14.51 1.66 3.64
CA PRO A 122 15.44 1.57 2.53
C PRO A 122 15.24 0.20 1.89
N ASP A 123 14.82 0.18 0.62
CA ASP A 123 14.73 -1.05 -0.17
C ASP A 123 15.97 -1.89 0.11
N LYS A 124 15.80 -3.19 0.32
CA LYS A 124 16.94 -4.07 0.62
C LYS A 124 17.48 -4.76 -0.63
N CYS A 125 16.72 -4.71 -1.72
CA CYS A 125 17.05 -5.42 -2.92
C CYS A 125 16.35 -4.84 -4.15
N ASN A 126 16.88 -5.19 -5.32
CA ASN A 126 16.29 -4.87 -6.61
C ASN A 126 15.51 -6.09 -7.14
N PRO A 127 14.20 -6.00 -7.39
CA PRO A 127 13.36 -7.15 -7.75
C PRO A 127 13.67 -7.72 -9.13
N VAL A 128 14.19 -6.89 -10.04
CA VAL A 128 14.51 -7.29 -11.42
C VAL A 128 15.83 -8.04 -11.49
N THR A 129 16.84 -7.59 -10.75
CA THR A 129 18.19 -8.19 -10.77
C THR A 129 18.49 -9.13 -9.62
N HIS A 130 17.63 -9.14 -8.60
CA HIS A 130 17.87 -9.81 -7.32
C HIS A 130 19.04 -9.25 -6.49
N ASN A 131 19.68 -8.17 -6.94
CA ASN A 131 20.78 -7.55 -6.19
C ASN A 131 20.32 -7.16 -4.78
N GLY A 132 21.16 -7.39 -3.77
CA GLY A 132 20.88 -7.06 -2.37
C GLY A 132 20.38 -8.23 -1.51
N CYS A 133 19.95 -9.34 -2.12
CA CYS A 133 19.58 -10.54 -1.39
C CYS A 133 20.71 -11.57 -1.26
N PRO A 134 20.68 -12.44 -0.23
CA PRO A 134 21.61 -13.55 -0.11
C PRO A 134 21.43 -14.56 -1.25
N ASN A 135 22.52 -15.16 -1.70
CA ASN A 135 22.52 -16.25 -2.70
C ASN A 135 22.13 -17.61 -2.08
N ASP A 136 21.18 -17.62 -1.16
CA ASP A 136 20.68 -18.83 -0.48
C ASP A 136 19.34 -19.33 -1.06
N GLY A 137 18.88 -18.69 -2.13
CA GLY A 137 17.55 -18.93 -2.71
C GLY A 137 16.48 -17.95 -2.23
N SER A 138 16.87 -16.93 -1.45
CA SER A 138 15.99 -15.81 -1.12
C SER A 138 15.40 -15.18 -2.39
N SER A 139 14.25 -14.52 -2.27
CA SER A 139 13.66 -13.73 -3.36
C SER A 139 13.53 -12.27 -2.94
N CYS A 140 13.77 -11.36 -3.89
CA CYS A 140 13.48 -9.95 -3.68
C CYS A 140 12.03 -9.71 -4.10
N ASP A 141 11.15 -9.49 -3.14
CA ASP A 141 9.72 -9.32 -3.40
C ASP A 141 9.17 -8.13 -2.62
N ILE A 142 7.98 -7.68 -2.99
CA ILE A 142 7.29 -6.57 -2.34
C ILE A 142 6.96 -7.00 -0.93
N ALA A 143 7.45 -6.23 0.05
CA ALA A 143 7.08 -6.37 1.45
C ALA A 143 6.02 -5.37 1.88
N TYR A 144 6.02 -4.20 1.25
CA TYR A 144 5.01 -3.17 1.42
C TYR A 144 4.87 -2.39 0.10
N PRO A 145 3.73 -1.75 -0.19
CA PRO A 145 3.59 -0.90 -1.38
C PRO A 145 4.74 0.10 -1.50
N GLY A 146 5.61 -0.12 -2.50
CA GLY A 146 6.81 0.70 -2.71
C GLY A 146 8.10 0.22 -2.08
N TYR A 147 8.10 -0.91 -1.38
CA TYR A 147 9.24 -1.41 -0.64
C TYR A 147 9.49 -2.88 -0.94
N PHE A 148 10.73 -3.19 -1.30
CA PHE A 148 11.18 -4.53 -1.62
C PHE A 148 12.15 -5.06 -0.56
N ALA A 149 11.91 -6.31 -0.14
CA ALA A 149 12.72 -7.00 0.85
C ALA A 149 13.10 -8.40 0.39
N CYS A 150 14.18 -8.91 0.98
CA CYS A 150 14.62 -10.28 0.78
C CYS A 150 13.82 -11.20 1.68
N TYR A 151 13.09 -12.11 1.06
CA TYR A 151 12.39 -13.19 1.74
C TYR A 151 13.23 -14.45 1.65
N SER A 152 13.51 -15.05 2.81
CA SER A 152 14.18 -16.35 2.86
C SER A 152 13.37 -17.40 2.10
N PRO A 153 14.02 -18.37 1.44
CA PRO A 153 13.32 -19.42 0.74
C PRO A 153 12.48 -20.25 1.72
N VAL A 154 11.18 -20.36 1.49
CA VAL A 154 10.30 -21.21 2.29
C VAL A 154 9.71 -22.31 1.43
N GLY A 155 10.31 -23.50 1.44
CA GLY A 155 9.91 -24.61 0.56
C GLY A 155 10.58 -24.53 -0.82
N MET A 156 9.97 -25.17 -1.82
CA MET A 156 10.48 -25.14 -3.20
C MET A 156 9.80 -23.99 -3.97
N PRO A 157 10.57 -23.06 -4.57
CA PRO A 157 10.01 -21.97 -5.33
C PRO A 157 9.37 -22.47 -6.64
N ALA A 158 8.23 -21.89 -6.98
CA ALA A 158 7.61 -22.03 -8.29
C ALA A 158 8.47 -21.32 -9.35
N ALA A 159 8.71 -22.04 -10.45
CA ALA A 159 9.37 -21.52 -11.63
C ALA A 159 8.43 -20.60 -12.44
N LEU A 160 8.97 -19.93 -13.47
CA LEU A 160 8.20 -19.10 -14.39
C LEU A 160 6.97 -19.85 -14.92
N CYS A 161 5.82 -19.19 -14.88
CA CYS A 161 4.51 -19.73 -15.24
C CYS A 161 4.03 -20.96 -14.47
N GLN A 162 4.70 -21.39 -13.41
CA GLN A 162 4.12 -22.36 -12.49
C GLN A 162 3.03 -21.69 -11.64
N PRO A 163 2.03 -22.46 -11.18
CA PRO A 163 1.08 -21.98 -10.19
C PRO A 163 1.82 -21.46 -8.96
N CYS A 164 1.31 -20.40 -8.36
CA CYS A 164 1.83 -19.82 -7.13
C CYS A 164 0.69 -19.40 -6.22
N ASN A 165 1.01 -19.25 -4.95
CA ASN A 165 0.10 -18.70 -3.97
C ASN A 165 0.89 -17.78 -3.06
N PHE A 166 0.47 -16.51 -3.00
CA PHE A 166 1.08 -15.50 -2.13
C PHE A 166 1.07 -15.89 -0.64
N HIS A 167 0.18 -16.81 -0.24
CA HIS A 167 -0.07 -17.16 1.16
C HIS A 167 0.44 -18.54 1.58
N VAL A 168 0.23 -19.57 0.74
CA VAL A 168 0.29 -20.98 1.20
C VAL A 168 1.41 -21.78 0.52
N GLN A 169 2.27 -21.16 -0.30
CA GLN A 169 3.21 -21.82 -1.21
C GLN A 169 2.50 -22.46 -2.43
N PRO A 170 3.24 -22.72 -3.53
CA PRO A 170 4.62 -22.30 -3.78
C PRO A 170 4.72 -20.78 -4.01
N TYR A 171 5.76 -20.18 -3.43
CA TYR A 171 6.15 -18.80 -3.69
C TYR A 171 6.93 -18.74 -5.00
N CYS A 172 6.95 -17.59 -5.67
CA CYS A 172 7.73 -17.46 -6.90
C CYS A 172 9.22 -17.33 -6.58
N GLY A 173 10.05 -17.96 -7.41
CA GLY A 173 11.49 -17.89 -7.26
C GLY A 173 12.07 -16.48 -7.42
N SER A 174 13.37 -16.36 -7.22
CA SER A 174 14.11 -15.11 -7.41
C SER A 174 13.86 -14.50 -8.80
N GLY A 175 13.64 -13.18 -8.86
CA GLY A 175 13.31 -12.43 -10.08
C GLY A 175 11.86 -12.61 -10.58
N LEU A 176 11.04 -13.35 -9.84
CA LEU A 176 9.65 -13.63 -10.18
C LEU A 176 8.69 -13.12 -9.10
N ARG A 177 7.45 -12.84 -9.50
CA ARG A 177 6.32 -12.49 -8.63
C ARG A 177 5.07 -13.25 -9.04
N CYS A 178 4.22 -13.58 -8.08
CA CYS A 178 2.94 -14.21 -8.38
C CYS A 178 2.01 -13.19 -9.07
N HIS A 179 1.50 -13.49 -10.26
CA HIS A 179 0.63 -12.55 -10.96
C HIS A 179 -0.77 -12.56 -10.33
N PRO A 180 -1.30 -11.43 -9.83
CA PRO A 180 -2.51 -11.42 -8.98
C PRO A 180 -3.77 -11.93 -9.70
N ALA A 181 -3.87 -11.72 -11.02
CA ALA A 181 -5.03 -12.18 -11.77
C ALA A 181 -5.02 -13.67 -12.13
N THR A 182 -3.85 -14.32 -12.16
CA THR A 182 -3.74 -15.70 -12.69
C THR A 182 -3.12 -16.70 -11.72
N ASN A 183 -2.57 -16.24 -10.59
CA ASN A 183 -1.86 -17.07 -9.63
C ASN A 183 -0.75 -17.90 -10.31
N ARG A 184 -0.01 -17.26 -11.22
CA ARG A 184 1.16 -17.85 -11.88
C ARG A 184 2.36 -16.94 -11.77
N CYS A 185 3.55 -17.51 -11.63
CA CYS A 185 4.77 -16.72 -11.52
C CYS A 185 5.08 -16.00 -12.84
N GLY A 186 5.23 -14.68 -12.77
CA GLY A 186 5.71 -13.82 -13.84
C GLY A 186 7.03 -13.16 -13.47
N LYS A 187 7.80 -12.77 -14.47
CA LYS A 187 9.10 -12.12 -14.28
C LYS A 187 8.93 -10.63 -14.01
N TYR A 188 9.72 -10.07 -13.10
CA TYR A 188 9.81 -8.62 -12.94
C TYR A 188 10.41 -7.96 -14.17
N CYS A 189 9.96 -6.76 -14.49
CA CYS A 189 10.46 -6.00 -15.65
C CYS A 189 10.52 -4.50 -15.39
N CYS A 190 11.37 -3.83 -16.16
CA CYS A 190 11.44 -2.38 -16.28
C CYS A 190 10.82 -1.87 -17.58
N ASN A 191 10.93 -2.66 -18.64
CA ASN A 191 10.38 -2.35 -19.95
C ASN A 191 10.22 -3.65 -20.76
N ASP A 192 9.66 -3.53 -21.96
CA ASP A 192 9.31 -4.69 -22.79
C ASP A 192 10.52 -5.56 -23.17
N SER A 193 11.75 -5.02 -23.17
CA SER A 193 12.95 -5.81 -23.49
C SER A 193 13.27 -6.88 -22.44
N ASP A 194 12.73 -6.75 -21.23
CA ASP A 194 12.88 -7.74 -20.15
C ASP A 194 11.95 -8.97 -20.33
N CYS A 195 10.99 -8.90 -21.26
CA CYS A 195 9.84 -9.80 -21.33
C CYS A 195 9.79 -10.74 -22.53
N GLY A 196 10.88 -10.86 -23.30
CA GLY A 196 10.92 -11.77 -24.44
C GLY A 196 9.91 -11.38 -25.51
N THR A 197 8.95 -12.27 -25.77
CA THR A 197 7.80 -12.07 -26.68
C THR A 197 6.59 -11.43 -25.99
N GLY A 198 6.65 -11.22 -24.67
CA GLY A 198 5.66 -10.50 -23.89
C GLY A 198 5.86 -8.98 -23.90
N ARG A 199 5.17 -8.31 -22.97
CA ARG A 199 5.31 -6.88 -22.68
C ARG A 199 5.42 -6.66 -21.17
N CYS A 200 5.98 -5.54 -20.77
CA CYS A 200 6.08 -5.16 -19.37
C CYS A 200 4.81 -4.41 -18.93
N GLU A 201 4.00 -5.03 -18.07
CA GLU A 201 2.83 -4.37 -17.48
C GLU A 201 3.30 -3.45 -16.35
N LEU A 202 3.35 -2.15 -16.62
CA LEU A 202 3.76 -1.11 -15.68
C LEU A 202 2.59 -0.54 -14.86
N ASN A 203 1.35 -0.92 -15.17
CA ASN A 203 0.24 -0.62 -14.27
C ASN A 203 0.40 -1.48 -13.00
N GLN A 204 0.86 -0.85 -11.92
CA GLN A 204 1.25 -1.53 -10.69
C GLN A 204 0.06 -2.21 -10.00
N MET A 205 -1.15 -1.69 -10.14
CA MET A 205 -2.35 -2.38 -9.66
C MET A 205 -2.60 -3.69 -10.42
N LEU A 206 -2.34 -3.74 -11.73
CA LEU A 206 -2.50 -4.96 -12.52
C LEU A 206 -1.34 -5.94 -12.33
N ALA A 207 -0.12 -5.41 -12.30
CA ALA A 207 1.09 -6.21 -12.21
C ALA A 207 1.36 -6.69 -10.79
N LEU A 208 1.25 -5.80 -9.81
CA LEU A 208 1.67 -6.01 -8.43
C LEU A 208 0.51 -6.10 -7.45
N GLY A 209 -0.70 -5.65 -7.83
CA GLY A 209 -1.83 -5.53 -6.91
C GLY A 209 -1.72 -4.33 -5.97
N THR A 210 -0.77 -3.43 -6.20
CA THR A 210 -0.55 -2.25 -5.35
C THR A 210 0.21 -1.15 -6.07
N ASP A 211 -0.03 0.12 -5.72
CA ASP A 211 0.72 1.27 -6.23
C ASP A 211 2.06 1.44 -5.49
N LEU A 212 3.14 1.60 -6.25
CA LEU A 212 4.44 2.02 -5.78
C LEU A 212 4.55 3.57 -5.78
N PRO A 213 5.46 4.14 -4.97
CA PRO A 213 5.81 5.55 -5.03
C PRO A 213 6.23 5.99 -6.44
N ALA A 214 5.97 7.26 -6.74
CA ALA A 214 6.40 7.88 -7.99
C ALA A 214 7.92 7.72 -8.19
N GLY A 215 8.33 7.33 -9.40
CA GLY A 215 9.73 7.13 -9.76
C GLY A 215 10.17 5.66 -9.86
N ASN A 216 9.40 4.72 -9.30
CA ASN A 216 9.62 3.29 -9.50
C ASN A 216 8.73 2.77 -10.64
N ALA A 217 9.35 2.28 -11.70
CA ALA A 217 8.65 1.71 -12.87
C ALA A 217 8.88 0.20 -12.98
N VAL A 218 8.67 -0.52 -11.88
CA VAL A 218 8.74 -1.98 -11.86
C VAL A 218 7.37 -2.56 -12.23
N GLY A 219 7.36 -3.49 -13.18
CA GLY A 219 6.19 -4.21 -13.64
C GLY A 219 6.38 -5.73 -13.61
N ILE A 220 5.45 -6.44 -14.24
CA ILE A 220 5.54 -7.88 -14.53
C ILE A 220 5.42 -8.13 -16.03
N CYS A 221 6.22 -9.07 -16.55
CA CYS A 221 6.09 -9.55 -17.91
C CYS A 221 4.80 -10.32 -18.13
N VAL A 222 3.94 -9.82 -19.03
CA VAL A 222 2.66 -10.41 -19.41
C VAL A 222 2.61 -10.72 -20.90
N ASN A 223 1.67 -11.57 -21.32
CA ASN A 223 1.47 -11.83 -22.74
C ASN A 223 1.10 -10.55 -23.52
N MET A 224 1.56 -10.46 -24.77
CA MET A 224 1.16 -9.37 -25.67
C MET A 224 -0.32 -9.46 -26.07
N ASP A 225 -0.88 -10.68 -26.15
CA ASP A 225 -2.29 -10.88 -26.44
C ASP A 225 -3.13 -10.65 -25.16
N PRO A 226 -3.96 -9.58 -25.10
CA PRO A 226 -4.80 -9.33 -23.94
C PRO A 226 -5.87 -10.41 -23.73
N MET A 227 -6.14 -11.27 -24.72
CA MET A 227 -7.08 -12.39 -24.60
C MET A 227 -6.48 -13.58 -23.86
N ILE A 228 -5.16 -13.63 -23.68
CA ILE A 228 -4.45 -14.66 -22.92
C ILE A 228 -3.92 -14.03 -21.63
N PRO A 229 -4.77 -13.87 -20.60
CA PRO A 229 -4.37 -13.21 -19.36
C PRO A 229 -3.22 -13.97 -18.70
N GLY A 230 -2.30 -13.21 -18.11
CA GLY A 230 -1.24 -13.75 -17.27
C GLY A 230 0.18 -13.51 -17.79
N PRO A 231 1.16 -14.12 -17.10
CA PRO A 231 2.56 -13.85 -17.36
C PRO A 231 3.02 -14.41 -18.71
N SER A 232 4.02 -13.75 -19.31
CA SER A 232 4.78 -14.30 -20.42
C SER A 232 5.69 -15.41 -19.89
N CYS A 233 5.72 -16.56 -20.56
CA CYS A 233 6.41 -17.76 -20.09
C CYS A 233 7.76 -18.03 -20.74
N ASP A 234 8.17 -17.14 -21.63
CA ASP A 234 9.42 -17.22 -22.35
C ASP A 234 10.50 -16.39 -21.67
N GLU A 235 11.75 -16.84 -21.87
CA GLU A 235 12.90 -16.10 -21.39
C GLU A 235 13.10 -14.82 -22.21
N ALA A 236 13.77 -13.84 -21.58
CA ALA A 236 14.09 -12.59 -22.27
C ALA A 236 14.97 -12.90 -23.48
N ALA A 237 14.58 -12.37 -24.65
CA ALA A 237 15.34 -12.52 -25.89
C ALA A 237 16.66 -11.72 -25.89
N MET A 238 16.82 -10.78 -24.93
CA MET A 238 17.93 -9.85 -24.82
C MET A 238 18.45 -9.77 -23.38
N THR A 239 19.62 -9.15 -23.20
CA THR A 239 20.13 -8.78 -21.88
C THR A 239 19.12 -7.88 -21.18
N MET A 240 18.70 -8.29 -19.97
CA MET A 240 17.76 -7.52 -19.17
C MET A 240 18.27 -6.10 -18.93
N SER A 241 17.34 -5.17 -18.70
CA SER A 241 17.54 -3.76 -18.37
C SER A 241 18.45 -3.50 -17.16
N GLY A 242 18.88 -4.54 -16.45
CA GLY A 242 19.70 -4.44 -15.25
C GLY A 242 18.96 -3.80 -14.08
N GLY A 243 17.62 -3.75 -14.12
CA GLY A 243 16.81 -3.21 -13.03
C GLY A 243 16.89 -1.70 -12.88
N SER A 244 17.28 -0.96 -13.92
CA SER A 244 17.48 0.50 -13.87
C SER A 244 16.21 1.32 -13.64
N CYS A 245 15.03 0.72 -13.77
CA CYS A 245 13.74 1.35 -13.48
C CYS A 245 13.40 1.43 -11.99
N PHE A 246 14.24 0.81 -11.16
CA PHE A 246 14.06 0.76 -9.73
C PHE A 246 15.22 1.51 -9.08
N ALA A 247 14.90 2.64 -8.45
CA ALA A 247 15.89 3.43 -7.72
C ALA A 247 16.25 2.77 -6.37
N GLY A 248 15.53 1.74 -5.95
CA GLY A 248 15.87 0.97 -4.76
C GLY A 248 17.06 0.03 -4.95
N TYR A 249 17.60 -0.37 -3.81
CA TYR A 249 18.95 -0.84 -3.49
C TYR A 249 19.95 -1.37 -4.56
N PRO A 250 21.23 -0.93 -4.47
CA PRO A 250 21.64 0.37 -3.94
C PRO A 250 21.52 1.38 -5.08
N GLY A 251 20.44 2.14 -5.13
CA GLY A 251 20.28 3.21 -6.12
C GLY A 251 20.24 4.60 -5.49
N MET A 252 21.41 5.05 -5.01
CA MET A 252 21.71 6.32 -4.30
C MET A 252 21.29 6.42 -2.83
#